data_AF-A0A7X5INL0-F1
#
_entry.id   AF-A0A7X5INL0-F1
#
_cell.length_a   1.000
_cell.length_b   1.000
_cell.length_c   1.000
_cell.angle_alpha   90.00
_cell.angle_beta   90.00
_cell.angle_gamma   90.00
#
_symmetry.space_group_name_H-M   'P 1'
#
loop_
_entity.id
_entity.type
_entity.pdbx_description
1 polymer ?
#
loop_
_entity_poly.entity_id
_entity_poly.type
_entity_poly.pdbx_seq_one_letter_code
_entity_poly.pdbx_strand_id
1 'polypeptide(L)'
;MKRAKKIILMLMVCMIAASGTQAGMSADAAAHTHKWEVHSVSKASCTRDGYVRHVCRKCGKHKSASVKKLGHFYVTDKKAATCTASGHCRKYCARCGKTVSKITYKKLGHDYRARKATAAEKKAYGWGTTLTCRRCGHKTGSYADY
;
A
#
# COMPACT_ATOMS: atom_id res chain seq x y z
N MET A 1 -12.56 30.89 35.22
CA MET A 1 -11.33 30.08 35.31
C MET A 1 -10.31 30.66 34.34
N LYS A 2 -9.22 31.21 34.88
CA LYS A 2 -8.19 31.94 34.15
C LYS A 2 -7.28 30.95 33.40
N ARG A 3 -6.95 31.24 32.13
CA ARG A 3 -5.59 31.05 31.60
C ARG A 3 -5.41 31.86 30.31
N ALA A 4 -5.18 33.15 30.50
CA ALA A 4 -4.31 33.92 29.62
C ALA A 4 -2.88 33.37 29.75
N LYS A 5 -2.22 33.06 28.63
CA LYS A 5 -0.76 32.90 28.52
C LYS A 5 -0.38 33.14 27.06
N LYS A 6 -0.11 34.40 26.72
CA LYS A 6 1.24 34.97 26.49
C LYS A 6 1.73 34.68 25.06
N ILE A 7 1.43 35.64 24.20
CA ILE A 7 2.14 35.95 22.95
C ILE A 7 3.60 36.15 23.32
N ILE A 8 4.44 35.16 23.02
CA ILE A 8 5.90 35.28 23.12
C ILE A 8 6.39 35.76 21.76
N LEU A 9 6.51 37.07 21.68
CA LEU A 9 7.31 37.80 20.72
C LEU A 9 8.74 37.27 20.80
N MET A 10 9.13 36.38 19.88
CA MET A 10 10.51 35.95 19.72
C MET A 10 11.31 37.10 19.10
N LEU A 11 11.74 38.02 19.95
CA LEU A 11 12.90 38.87 19.72
C LEU A 11 14.14 37.94 19.72
N MET A 12 14.51 37.45 18.53
CA MET A 12 15.84 36.88 18.33
C MET A 12 16.86 38.00 18.40
N VAL A 13 17.43 38.11 19.61
CA VAL A 13 18.61 38.90 19.94
C VAL A 13 19.75 38.55 19.00
N CYS A 14 20.28 39.61 18.37
CA CYS A 14 21.56 39.63 17.69
C CYS A 14 22.66 39.32 18.72
N MET A 15 23.21 38.10 18.71
CA MET A 15 24.48 37.81 19.36
C MET A 15 25.58 37.72 18.30
N ILE A 16 26.32 38.81 18.27
CA ILE A 16 27.58 38.99 17.56
C ILE A 16 28.66 38.15 18.26
N ALA A 17 29.56 37.62 17.42
CA ALA A 17 30.90 37.10 17.72
C ALA A 17 31.02 35.78 18.49
N ALA A 18 31.33 34.73 17.74
CA ALA A 18 32.70 34.25 17.69
C ALA A 18 32.92 33.52 16.36
N SER A 19 33.73 34.13 15.50
CA SER A 19 34.24 33.56 14.26
C SER A 19 35.17 32.40 14.60
N GLY A 20 34.61 31.27 15.02
CA GLY A 20 35.31 30.00 15.09
C GLY A 20 35.47 29.48 13.67
N THR A 21 36.57 29.83 13.02
CA THR A 21 37.02 29.14 11.82
C THR A 21 37.27 27.68 12.20
N GLN A 22 36.28 26.81 11.97
CA GLN A 22 36.59 25.40 11.71
C GLN A 22 37.29 25.36 10.36
N ALA A 23 38.60 25.63 10.40
CA ALA A 23 39.52 25.00 9.49
C ALA A 23 39.34 23.50 9.72
N GLY A 24 38.38 22.91 8.99
CA GLY A 24 38.29 21.48 8.83
C GLY A 24 39.68 21.04 8.45
N MET A 25 40.27 20.22 9.31
CA MET A 25 41.55 19.56 9.12
C MET A 25 41.45 18.80 7.80
N SER A 26 41.83 19.45 6.70
CA SER A 26 42.15 18.77 5.46
C SER A 26 43.47 18.08 5.73
N ALA A 27 43.41 16.99 6.50
CA ALA A 27 44.46 16.00 6.56
C ALA A 27 44.87 15.75 5.12
N ASP A 28 46.16 16.02 4.87
CA ASP A 28 46.75 16.12 3.56
C ASP A 28 46.07 15.18 2.58
N ALA A 29 45.50 15.77 1.51
CA ALA A 29 45.15 15.01 0.33
C ALA A 29 46.48 14.57 -0.31
N ALA A 30 47.21 13.67 0.37
CA ALA A 30 48.38 12.99 -0.12
C ALA A 30 48.01 12.55 -1.53
N ALA A 31 48.74 13.07 -2.52
CA ALA A 31 48.51 12.75 -3.91
C ALA A 31 48.57 11.21 -4.03
N HIS A 32 47.42 10.59 -4.15
CA HIS A 32 47.30 9.15 -4.30
C HIS A 32 46.28 8.87 -5.38
N THR A 33 46.51 7.80 -6.13
CA THR A 33 45.55 7.32 -7.10
C THR A 33 44.31 6.83 -6.38
N HIS A 34 43.16 7.43 -6.70
CA HIS A 34 41.88 7.03 -6.12
C HIS A 34 41.43 5.68 -6.68
N LYS A 35 41.60 4.63 -5.87
CA LYS A 35 40.88 3.36 -6.06
C LYS A 35 39.50 3.50 -5.43
N TRP A 36 38.46 3.46 -6.26
CA TRP A 36 37.06 3.62 -5.84
C TRP A 36 36.43 2.26 -5.60
N GLU A 37 35.88 2.06 -4.40
CA GLU A 37 35.14 0.84 -4.06
C GLU A 37 33.69 1.20 -3.77
N VAL A 38 32.75 0.30 -4.12
CA VAL A 38 31.33 0.48 -3.79
C VAL A 38 31.20 0.37 -2.28
N HIS A 39 30.72 1.44 -1.66
CA HIS A 39 30.50 1.48 -0.21
C HIS A 39 29.04 1.24 0.14
N SER A 40 28.10 1.82 -0.61
CA SER A 40 26.68 1.60 -0.37
C SER A 40 25.85 1.72 -1.64
N VAL A 41 24.80 0.91 -1.70
CA VAL A 41 23.84 0.88 -2.80
C VAL A 41 22.44 0.94 -2.21
N SER A 42 21.63 1.87 -2.72
CA SER A 42 20.19 1.91 -2.47
C SER A 42 19.46 1.73 -3.78
N LYS A 43 18.55 0.75 -3.85
CA LYS A 43 17.67 0.59 -5.02
C LYS A 43 16.69 1.76 -5.11
N ALA A 44 16.36 2.16 -6.33
CA ALA A 44 15.30 3.13 -6.56
C ALA A 44 13.94 2.53 -6.21
N SER A 45 13.04 3.33 -5.65
CA SER A 45 11.67 2.93 -5.32
C SER A 45 10.66 3.71 -6.17
N CYS A 46 9.36 3.50 -5.95
CA CYS A 46 8.33 4.29 -6.63
C CYS A 46 8.41 5.80 -6.31
N THR A 47 8.89 6.17 -5.12
CA THR A 47 8.85 7.55 -4.61
C THR A 47 10.21 8.15 -4.33
N ARG A 48 11.26 7.33 -4.18
CA ARG A 48 12.61 7.77 -3.81
C ARG A 48 13.62 7.31 -4.85
N ASP A 49 14.52 8.23 -5.21
CA ASP A 49 15.70 7.91 -6.02
C ASP A 49 16.59 6.90 -5.28
N GLY A 50 17.16 5.96 -6.02
CA GLY A 50 18.24 5.10 -5.56
C GLY A 50 19.60 5.79 -5.73
N TYR A 51 20.65 5.12 -5.30
CA TYR A 51 22.01 5.61 -5.52
C TYR A 51 23.04 4.49 -5.42
N VAL A 52 24.19 4.73 -6.03
CA VAL A 52 25.43 3.97 -5.82
C VAL A 52 26.48 4.95 -5.31
N ARG A 53 27.02 4.69 -4.12
CA ARG A 53 28.07 5.50 -3.49
C ARG A 53 29.38 4.73 -3.51
N HIS A 54 30.42 5.37 -4.04
CA HIS A 54 31.79 4.89 -4.01
C HIS A 54 32.61 5.69 -3.01
N VAL A 55 33.51 5.03 -2.29
CA VAL A 55 34.43 5.64 -1.33
C VAL A 55 35.85 5.19 -1.65
N CYS A 56 36.82 6.10 -1.49
CA CYS A 56 38.23 5.75 -1.53
C CYS A 56 38.66 5.30 -0.12
N ARG A 57 39.12 4.05 0.04
CA ARG A 57 39.57 3.53 1.35
C ARG A 57 40.74 4.29 1.96
N LYS A 58 41.59 4.92 1.14
CA LYS A 58 42.79 5.61 1.59
C LYS A 58 42.50 6.97 2.23
N CYS A 59 41.52 7.72 1.72
CA CYS A 59 41.25 9.10 2.18
C CYS A 59 39.79 9.39 2.53
N GLY A 60 38.88 8.43 2.39
CA GLY A 60 37.47 8.61 2.73
C GLY A 60 36.66 9.48 1.75
N LYS A 61 37.28 10.11 0.74
CA LYS A 61 36.54 10.85 -0.31
C LYS A 61 35.51 9.95 -0.97
N HIS A 62 34.40 10.54 -1.41
CA HIS A 62 33.30 9.79 -1.98
C HIS A 62 32.68 10.45 -3.22
N LYS A 63 32.13 9.62 -4.10
CA LYS A 63 31.27 10.05 -5.21
C LYS A 63 30.00 9.22 -5.22
N SER A 64 28.87 9.84 -5.56
CA SER A 64 27.57 9.19 -5.59
C SER A 64 26.90 9.42 -6.94
N ALA A 65 26.38 8.35 -7.55
CA ALA A 65 25.54 8.41 -8.74
C ALA A 65 24.09 8.13 -8.33
N SER A 66 23.15 9.00 -8.74
CA SER A 66 21.73 8.83 -8.45
C SER A 66 21.05 7.98 -9.52
N VAL A 67 20.14 7.10 -9.09
CA VAL A 67 19.25 6.33 -9.96
C VAL A 67 17.84 6.87 -9.76
N LYS A 68 17.22 7.42 -10.80
CA LYS A 68 15.90 8.03 -10.70
C LYS A 68 14.86 7.06 -10.16
N LYS A 69 13.93 7.58 -9.35
CA LYS A 69 12.77 6.83 -8.86
C LYS A 69 12.00 6.21 -10.02
N LEU A 70 11.46 5.03 -9.77
CA LEU A 70 10.79 4.21 -10.78
C LEU A 70 9.42 4.76 -11.17
N GLY A 71 8.81 5.56 -10.30
CA GLY A 71 7.41 5.94 -10.40
C GLY A 71 6.45 4.78 -10.08
N HIS A 72 5.16 5.12 -9.98
CA HIS A 72 4.11 4.14 -9.75
C HIS A 72 3.70 3.44 -11.05
N PHE A 73 3.51 2.13 -10.97
CA PHE A 73 2.95 1.32 -12.05
C PHE A 73 1.57 0.81 -11.63
N TYR A 74 0.53 1.56 -11.96
CA TYR A 74 -0.83 1.29 -11.51
C TYR A 74 -1.53 0.24 -12.37
N VAL A 75 -2.09 -0.77 -11.71
CA VAL A 75 -2.93 -1.81 -12.28
C VAL A 75 -4.28 -1.85 -11.58
N THR A 76 -5.28 -2.49 -12.19
CA THR A 76 -6.62 -2.64 -11.64
C THR A 76 -6.91 -4.11 -11.36
N ASP A 77 -7.40 -4.40 -10.16
CA ASP A 77 -7.85 -5.73 -9.74
C ASP A 77 -9.35 -5.68 -9.46
N LYS A 78 -10.10 -6.58 -10.10
CA LYS A 78 -11.55 -6.65 -10.05
C LYS A 78 -11.99 -8.06 -9.66
N LYS A 79 -12.90 -8.12 -8.68
CA LYS A 79 -13.59 -9.33 -8.27
C LYS A 79 -15.09 -9.03 -8.23
N ALA A 80 -15.87 -9.76 -9.02
CA ALA A 80 -17.33 -9.62 -8.98
C ALA A 80 -17.89 -10.11 -7.64
N ALA A 81 -18.99 -9.50 -7.19
CA ALA A 81 -19.76 -10.02 -6.06
C ALA A 81 -20.54 -11.27 -6.48
N THR A 82 -20.75 -12.18 -5.52
CA THR A 82 -21.56 -13.40 -5.71
C THR A 82 -22.74 -13.39 -4.74
N CYS A 83 -23.59 -14.43 -4.75
CA CYS A 83 -24.68 -14.57 -3.77
C CYS A 83 -24.18 -14.52 -2.33
N THR A 84 -23.00 -15.08 -2.06
CA THR A 84 -22.48 -15.28 -0.70
C THR A 84 -21.26 -14.43 -0.38
N ALA A 85 -20.51 -13.97 -1.39
CA ALA A 85 -19.29 -13.19 -1.20
C ALA A 85 -19.40 -11.78 -1.78
N SER A 86 -18.84 -10.80 -1.06
CA SER A 86 -18.65 -9.44 -1.56
C SER A 86 -17.63 -9.42 -2.71
N GLY A 87 -17.77 -8.43 -3.59
CA GLY A 87 -16.82 -8.15 -4.68
C GLY A 87 -16.01 -6.89 -4.40
N HIS A 88 -15.03 -6.59 -5.26
CA HIS A 88 -14.25 -5.36 -5.19
C HIS A 88 -13.72 -4.91 -6.55
N CYS A 89 -13.39 -3.63 -6.65
CA CYS A 89 -12.58 -3.05 -7.72
C CYS A 89 -11.55 -2.15 -7.06
N ARG A 90 -10.25 -2.42 -7.24
CA ARG A 90 -9.18 -1.59 -6.68
C ARG A 90 -8.13 -1.25 -7.73
N LYS A 91 -7.64 -0.01 -7.70
CA LYS A 91 -6.50 0.44 -8.50
C LYS A 91 -5.30 0.61 -7.57
N TYR A 92 -4.21 -0.11 -7.85
CA TYR A 92 -3.03 -0.14 -6.98
C TYR A 92 -1.73 -0.23 -7.77
N CYS A 93 -0.63 0.19 -7.18
CA CYS A 93 0.69 0.08 -7.77
C CYS A 93 1.21 -1.36 -7.63
N ALA A 94 1.48 -2.08 -8.73
CA ALA A 94 1.97 -3.46 -8.65
C ALA A 94 3.40 -3.56 -8.07
N ARG A 95 4.17 -2.47 -8.07
CA ARG A 95 5.53 -2.43 -7.53
C ARG A 95 5.57 -2.24 -6.01
N CYS A 96 4.67 -1.44 -5.44
CA CYS A 96 4.74 -1.04 -4.03
C CYS A 96 3.43 -1.22 -3.24
N GLY A 97 2.38 -1.72 -3.86
CA GLY A 97 1.08 -1.97 -3.22
C GLY A 97 0.22 -0.73 -2.94
N LYS A 98 0.73 0.49 -3.17
CA LYS A 98 -0.04 1.73 -2.94
C LYS A 98 -1.37 1.68 -3.71
N THR A 99 -2.47 1.65 -2.97
CA THR A 99 -3.82 1.70 -3.54
C THR A 99 -4.25 3.16 -3.67
N VAL A 100 -4.80 3.53 -4.83
CA VAL A 100 -5.28 4.89 -5.12
C VAL A 100 -6.80 4.97 -5.20
N SER A 101 -7.47 3.84 -5.43
CA SER A 101 -8.92 3.74 -5.31
C SER A 101 -9.31 2.31 -4.94
N LYS A 102 -10.37 2.17 -4.15
CA LYS A 102 -10.96 0.89 -3.78
C LYS A 102 -12.46 1.06 -3.61
N ILE A 103 -13.22 0.25 -4.34
CA ILE A 103 -14.67 0.14 -4.23
C ILE A 103 -14.96 -1.30 -3.82
N THR A 104 -15.85 -1.47 -2.83
CA THR A 104 -16.33 -2.78 -2.39
C THR A 104 -17.81 -2.89 -2.75
N TYR A 105 -18.19 -4.02 -3.34
CA TYR A 105 -19.58 -4.35 -3.65
C TYR A 105 -20.10 -5.30 -2.59
N LYS A 106 -21.30 -5.03 -2.04
CA LYS A 106 -21.96 -5.99 -1.16
C LYS A 106 -22.22 -7.29 -1.91
N LYS A 107 -22.25 -8.42 -1.18
CA LYS A 107 -22.76 -9.70 -1.73
C LYS A 107 -24.15 -9.47 -2.33
N LEU A 108 -24.44 -10.16 -3.43
CA LEU A 108 -25.69 -9.99 -4.19
C LEU A 108 -26.92 -10.58 -3.47
N GLY A 109 -26.69 -11.51 -2.55
CA GLY A 109 -27.76 -12.35 -1.99
C GLY A 109 -28.31 -13.34 -3.02
N HIS A 110 -29.18 -14.22 -2.54
CA HIS A 110 -29.88 -15.18 -3.38
C HIS A 110 -31.11 -14.53 -4.01
N ASP A 111 -31.37 -14.85 -5.28
CA ASP A 111 -32.58 -14.49 -6.02
C ASP A 111 -33.37 -15.78 -6.26
N TYR A 112 -34.19 -16.15 -5.26
CA TYR A 112 -34.92 -17.41 -5.22
C TYR A 112 -36.19 -17.36 -6.05
N ARG A 113 -36.45 -18.45 -6.78
CA ARG A 113 -37.73 -18.72 -7.45
C ARG A 113 -38.31 -20.02 -6.95
N ALA A 114 -39.60 -20.00 -6.63
CA ALA A 114 -40.33 -21.16 -6.14
C ALA A 114 -40.74 -22.08 -7.29
N ARG A 115 -40.76 -23.39 -7.01
CA ARG A 115 -41.42 -24.42 -7.82
C ARG A 115 -41.95 -25.53 -6.91
N LYS A 116 -42.86 -26.34 -7.43
CA LYS A 116 -43.26 -27.58 -6.75
C LYS A 116 -42.03 -28.48 -6.55
N ALA A 117 -41.92 -29.07 -5.36
CA ALA A 117 -40.88 -30.05 -5.07
C ALA A 117 -41.09 -31.32 -5.89
N THR A 118 -40.00 -31.92 -6.34
CA THR A 118 -40.01 -33.24 -6.98
C THR A 118 -40.35 -34.33 -5.95
N ALA A 119 -40.76 -35.51 -6.40
CA ALA A 119 -40.96 -36.67 -5.52
C ALA A 119 -39.69 -37.02 -4.73
N ALA A 120 -38.49 -36.85 -5.33
CA ALA A 120 -37.22 -37.05 -4.66
C ALA A 120 -36.98 -36.04 -3.53
N GLU A 121 -37.24 -34.74 -3.77
CA GLU A 121 -37.09 -33.68 -2.75
C GLU A 121 -38.11 -33.85 -1.61
N LYS A 122 -39.35 -34.25 -1.92
CA LYS A 122 -40.36 -34.61 -0.91
C LYS A 122 -39.88 -35.76 -0.03
N LYS A 123 -39.35 -36.83 -0.63
CA LYS A 123 -38.86 -38.01 0.09
C LYS A 123 -37.60 -37.72 0.92
N ALA A 124 -36.68 -36.92 0.39
CA ALA A 124 -35.39 -36.65 1.04
C ALA A 124 -35.48 -35.60 2.15
N TYR A 125 -36.32 -34.57 1.99
CA TYR A 125 -36.31 -33.39 2.87
C TYR A 125 -37.71 -32.97 3.38
N GLY A 126 -38.79 -33.65 2.97
CA GLY A 126 -40.16 -33.26 3.32
C GLY A 126 -40.64 -31.96 2.67
N TRP A 127 -39.95 -31.48 1.62
CA TRP A 127 -40.27 -30.20 1.00
C TRP A 127 -41.56 -30.25 0.18
N GLY A 128 -42.52 -29.37 0.48
CA GLY A 128 -43.69 -29.12 -0.37
C GLY A 128 -43.35 -28.20 -1.54
N THR A 129 -42.52 -27.19 -1.29
CA THR A 129 -42.07 -26.19 -2.26
C THR A 129 -40.56 -26.06 -2.22
N THR A 130 -39.93 -25.94 -3.40
CA THR A 130 -38.48 -25.72 -3.54
C THR A 130 -38.21 -24.33 -4.09
N LEU A 131 -37.34 -23.58 -3.43
CA LEU A 131 -36.77 -22.29 -3.81
C LEU A 131 -35.38 -22.51 -4.42
N THR A 132 -35.20 -22.22 -5.71
CA THR A 132 -33.89 -22.29 -6.39
C THR A 132 -33.39 -20.90 -6.75
N CYS A 133 -32.16 -20.57 -6.38
CA CYS A 133 -31.53 -19.30 -6.72
C CYS A 133 -31.14 -19.28 -8.21
N ARG A 134 -31.64 -18.32 -8.99
CA ARG A 134 -31.30 -18.22 -10.43
C ARG A 134 -29.83 -17.89 -10.70
N ARG A 135 -29.13 -17.28 -9.74
CA ARG A 135 -27.73 -16.84 -9.90
C ARG A 135 -26.70 -17.94 -9.64
N CYS A 136 -26.97 -18.83 -8.68
CA CYS A 136 -25.99 -19.82 -8.21
C CYS A 136 -26.53 -21.24 -8.09
N GLY A 137 -27.82 -21.48 -8.38
CA GLY A 137 -28.43 -22.81 -8.30
C GLY A 137 -28.68 -23.32 -6.88
N HIS A 138 -28.32 -22.56 -5.83
CA HIS A 138 -28.59 -22.94 -4.44
C HIS A 138 -30.08 -23.23 -4.24
N LYS A 139 -30.39 -24.35 -3.58
CA LYS A 139 -31.75 -24.81 -3.32
C LYS A 139 -32.05 -24.76 -1.83
N THR A 140 -33.23 -24.31 -1.49
CA THR A 140 -33.84 -24.46 -0.16
C THR A 140 -35.32 -24.78 -0.35
N GLY A 141 -36.04 -25.22 0.67
CA GLY A 141 -37.47 -25.52 0.55
C GLY A 141 -38.23 -25.26 1.83
N SER A 142 -39.55 -25.17 1.71
CA SER A 142 -40.46 -25.15 2.86
C SER A 142 -41.04 -26.55 3.04
N TYR A 143 -41.27 -26.93 4.29
CA TYR A 143 -41.97 -28.18 4.61
C TYR A 143 -43.37 -28.15 3.98
N ALA A 144 -43.92 -29.32 3.65
CA ALA A 144 -45.30 -29.38 3.21
C ALA A 144 -46.21 -29.02 4.39
N ASP A 145 -47.05 -27.98 4.23
CA ASP A 145 -48.27 -27.86 5.03
C ASP A 145 -49.12 -29.06 4.62
N TYR A 146 -49.18 -30.06 5.50
CA TYR A 146 -49.87 -31.34 5.29
C TYR A 146 -51.38 -31.15 5.15
#